data_AF-A0AAJ4AJ12-F1
#
_entry.id   AF-A0AAJ4AJ12-F1
#
_cell.length_a   1.000
_cell.length_b   1.000
_cell.length_c   1.000
_cell.angle_alpha   90.00
_cell.angle_beta   90.00
_cell.angle_gamma   90.00
#
_symmetry.space_group_name_H-M   'P 1'
#
loop_
_entity.id
_entity.type
_entity.pdbx_description
1 polymer ?
#
loop_
_entity_poly.entity_id
_entity_poly.type
_entity_poly.pdbx_seq_one_letter_code
_entity_poly.pdbx_strand_id
1 'polypeptide(L)' 'MRTSDIIIPKIEPAEVPQRSSKIIEAYRKERTRQEVTEVELNRSKIVMIDENGNMKKVPILSEH' A
#
# COMPACT_ATOMS: atom_id res chain seq x y z
N MET A 1 49.50 -7.30 -15.20
CA MET A 1 48.26 -7.90 -14.67
C MET A 1 47.17 -7.75 -15.71
N ARG A 2 46.47 -8.81 -16.10
CA ARG A 2 45.35 -8.71 -17.05
C ARG A 2 44.10 -8.34 -16.25
N THR A 3 43.58 -7.14 -16.47
CA THR A 3 42.29 -6.72 -15.92
C THR A 3 41.20 -7.40 -16.74
N SER A 4 40.40 -8.23 -16.07
CA SER A 4 39.23 -8.86 -16.68
C SER A 4 38.04 -7.96 -16.38
N ASP A 5 37.38 -7.46 -17.41
CA ASP A 5 36.19 -6.62 -17.25
C ASP A 5 34.93 -7.48 -17.21
N ILE A 6 34.07 -7.22 -16.23
CA ILE A 6 32.77 -7.89 -16.12
C ILE A 6 31.82 -7.19 -17.09
N ILE A 7 31.49 -7.86 -18.19
CA ILE A 7 30.49 -7.38 -19.14
C ILE A 7 29.11 -7.76 -18.60
N ILE A 8 28.39 -6.78 -18.04
CA ILE A 8 26.98 -6.94 -17.68
C ILE A 8 26.17 -6.71 -18.95
N PRO A 9 25.51 -7.73 -19.52
CA PRO A 9 24.64 -7.53 -20.67
C PRO A 9 23.54 -6.55 -20.28
N LYS A 10 23.46 -5.44 -21.00
CA LYS A 10 22.41 -4.44 -20.83
C LYS A 10 21.12 -5.07 -21.32
N ILE A 11 20.34 -5.60 -20.39
CA ILE A 11 18.98 -6.07 -20.67
C ILE A 11 18.23 -4.86 -21.19
N GLU A 12 17.93 -4.85 -22.48
CA GLU A 12 17.01 -3.87 -23.03
C GLU A 12 15.69 -4.01 -22.28
N PRO A 13 15.07 -2.92 -21.83
CA PRO A 13 13.78 -3.00 -21.16
C PRO A 13 12.81 -3.62 -22.16
N ALA A 14 12.45 -4.87 -21.94
CA ALA A 14 11.43 -5.54 -22.73
C ALA A 14 10.20 -4.63 -22.73
N GLU A 15 9.73 -4.24 -23.92
CA GLU A 15 8.56 -3.38 -24.07
C GLU A 15 7.40 -4.02 -23.31
N VAL A 16 7.07 -3.43 -22.16
CA VAL A 16 6.04 -3.93 -21.26
C VAL A 16 4.73 -3.86 -22.07
N PRO A 17 4.12 -5.00 -22.45
CA PRO A 17 2.96 -4.96 -23.33
C PRO A 17 1.89 -4.09 -22.70
N GLN A 18 1.22 -3.23 -23.48
CA GLN A 18 0.29 -2.19 -23.00
C GLN A 18 -0.82 -2.73 -22.06
N ARG A 19 -1.14 -4.02 -22.15
CA ARG A 19 -2.06 -4.72 -21.23
C ARG A 19 -1.48 -4.91 -19.82
N SER A 20 -0.19 -5.16 -19.73
CA SER A 20 0.51 -5.36 -18.45
C SER A 20 0.71 -4.06 -17.69
N SER A 21 0.89 -2.91 -18.35
CA SER A 21 0.94 -1.60 -17.68
C SER A 21 -0.40 -1.26 -17.00
N LYS A 22 -1.54 -1.55 -17.66
CA LYS A 22 -2.87 -1.34 -17.08
C LYS A 22 -3.12 -2.18 -15.82
N ILE A 23 -2.64 -3.42 -15.81
CA ILE A 23 -2.76 -4.32 -14.65
C ILE A 23 -1.89 -3.81 -13.50
N ILE A 24 -0.66 -3.37 -13.80
CA ILE A 24 0.25 -2.80 -12.80
C ILE A 24 -0.35 -1.53 -12.18
N GLU A 25 -0.94 -0.66 -13.00
CA GLU A 25 -1.58 0.56 -12.52
C GLU A 25 -2.83 0.25 -11.66
N ALA A 26 -3.67 -0.67 -12.11
CA ALA A 26 -4.84 -1.12 -11.36
C ALA A 26 -4.45 -1.71 -10.00
N TYR A 27 -3.41 -2.55 -9.96
CA TYR A 27 -2.88 -3.12 -8.72
C TYR A 27 -2.37 -2.03 -7.76
N ARG A 28 -1.57 -1.08 -8.26
CA ARG A 28 -1.05 0.03 -7.44
C ARG A 28 -2.18 0.85 -6.85
N LYS A 29 -3.18 1.18 -7.67
CA LYS A 29 -4.36 1.94 -7.24
C LYS A 29 -5.16 1.21 -6.16
N GLU A 30 -5.41 -0.08 -6.36
CA GLU A 30 -6.18 -0.88 -5.41
C GLU A 30 -5.44 -1.05 -4.08
N ARG A 31 -4.12 -1.28 -4.12
CA ARG A 31 -3.29 -1.37 -2.93
C ARG A 31 -3.39 -0.09 -2.07
N THR A 32 -3.23 1.08 -2.67
CA THR A 32 -3.33 2.36 -1.95
C THR A 32 -4.73 2.56 -1.37
N ARG A 33 -5.78 2.20 -2.12
CA ARG A 33 -7.17 2.27 -1.63
C ARG A 33 -7.40 1.36 -0.42
N GLN A 34 -6.85 0.14 -0.47
CA GLN A 34 -6.98 -0.83 0.60
C GLN A 34 -6.26 -0.36 1.87
N GLU A 35 -5.03 0.14 1.77
CA GLU A 35 -4.28 0.68 2.91
C GLU A 35 -5.08 1.79 3.63
N VAL A 36 -5.65 2.74 2.88
CA VAL A 36 -6.49 3.80 3.46
C VAL A 36 -7.74 3.22 4.13
N THR A 37 -8.40 2.27 3.47
CA THR A 37 -9.64 1.66 3.98
C THR A 37 -9.39 0.90 5.28
N GLU A 38 -8.28 0.16 5.37
CA GLU A 38 -7.91 -0.58 6.57
C GLU A 38 -7.57 0.34 7.74
N VAL A 39 -6.90 1.47 7.48
CA VAL A 39 -6.64 2.51 8.49
C VAL A 39 -7.95 3.08 9.03
N GLU A 40 -8.88 3.45 8.16
CA GLU A 40 -10.17 4.01 8.56
C GLU A 40 -11.06 2.98 9.28
N LEU A 41 -11.07 1.72 8.83
CA LEU A 41 -11.78 0.65 9.52
C LEU A 41 -11.22 0.40 10.92
N ASN A 42 -9.90 0.37 11.09
CA ASN A 42 -9.27 0.23 12.40
C ASN A 42 -9.60 1.41 13.33
N ARG A 43 -9.64 2.65 12.81
CA ARG A 43 -10.11 3.83 13.57
C ARG A 43 -11.58 3.71 13.98
N SER A 44 -12.42 3.12 13.13
CA SER A 44 -13.86 2.98 13.38
C SER A 44 -14.23 1.85 14.34
N LYS A 45 -13.32 0.91 14.59
CA LYS A 45 -13.60 -0.37 15.27
C LYS A 45 -13.77 -0.25 16.79
N ILE A 46 -13.23 0.80 17.41
CA ILE A 46 -13.33 0.99 18.86
C ILE A 46 -14.46 1.97 19.18
N VAL A 47 -15.46 1.45 19.89
CA VAL A 47 -16.57 2.20 20.48
C VAL A 47 -16.53 2.04 21.99
N MET A 48 -16.61 3.15 22.71
CA MET A 48 -16.75 3.19 24.16
C MET A 48 -18.23 3.31 24.50
N ILE A 49 -18.69 2.56 25.48
CA ILE A 49 -20.05 2.66 26.02
C ILE A 49 -19.93 3.32 27.38
N ASP A 50 -20.62 4.44 27.59
CA ASP A 50 -20.65 5.10 28.90
C ASP A 50 -21.60 4.39 29.88
N GLU A 51 -21.58 4.80 31.14
CA GLU A 51 -22.44 4.28 32.20
C GLU A 51 -23.95 4.44 31.94
N ASN A 52 -24.32 5.31 31.00
CA ASN A 52 -25.70 5.56 30.55
C ASN A 52 -26.03 4.81 29.24
N GLY A 53 -25.12 3.99 28.72
CA GLY A 53 -25.31 3.19 27.51
C GLY A 53 -25.06 3.93 26.19
N ASN A 54 -24.54 5.16 26.21
CA ASN A 54 -24.27 5.91 24.98
C ASN A 54 -22.98 5.44 24.32
N MET A 55 -23.04 5.15 23.02
CA MET A 55 -21.88 4.79 22.21
C MET A 55 -21.10 6.04 21.79
N LYS A 56 -19.85 6.13 22.22
CA LYS A 56 -18.89 7.14 21.75
C LYS A 56 -17.82 6.47 20.89
N LYS A 57 -17.64 6.97 19.66
CA LYS A 57 -16.54 6.54 18.78
C LYS A 57 -15.23 7.08 19.35
N VAL A 58 -14.24 6.21 19.55
CA VAL A 58 -12.92 6.61 20.06
C VAL A 58 -11.90 6.49 18.94
N PRO A 59 -11.39 7.61 18.39
CA PRO A 59 -10.34 7.54 17.39
C PRO A 59 -9.01 7.13 18.05
N ILE A 60 -8.44 5.99 17.64
CA ILE A 60 -7.05 5.62 17.96
C ILE A 60 -6.11 6.36 16.98
N LEU A 61 -6.19 7.69 16.95
CA LEU A 61 -5.13 8.46 16.31
C LEU A 61 -3.95 8.47 17.30
N SER A 62 -3.15 7.41 17.25
CA SER A 62 -1.78 7.49 17.74
C SER A 62 -1.07 8.48 16.82
N GLU A 63 -0.82 9.68 17.31
CA GLU A 63 0.14 10.60 16.72
C GLU A 63 1.48 9.87 16.65
N HIS A 64 1.83 9.38 15.45
CA HIS A 64 3.16 8.95 15.08
C HIS A 64 3.58 9.79 13.88
#